data_AF-A0A409YKX6-F1
#
_entry.id   AF-A0A409YKX6-F1
#
_cell.length_a   1.000
_cell.length_b   1.000
_cell.length_c   1.000
_cell.angle_alpha   90.00
_cell.angle_beta   90.00
_cell.angle_gamma   90.00
#
_symmetry.space_group_name_H-M   'P 1'
#
loop_
_entity.id
_entity.type
_entity.pdbx_description
1 polymer ?
#
loop_
_entity_poly.entity_id
_entity_poly.type
_entity_poly.pdbx_seq_one_letter_code
_entity_poly.pdbx_strand_id
1 'polypeptide(L)'
;MSNNSTHKMFPKFPNGNVGTHITLTCPPSINLKDICHLTQHLIVDNSSIITHTVLSELLDTCPNLTNLACWGDIIPHLVWPSISKLTHLRRLSLANTEQHPGDSDFLSAHLLSAPFSSHLTHLELELVNPSEDSHSHSACQWDPSFLISLPSLTHLTIYFSYANPAFDYKRLGNVLAQCPNLRVFILCSPAQDPDTPEDVYDLYATEHRMVLVDNSLCDFTHWVRCARGGNGSDAWAYAEQVVMMRKGSWFSFFAFMPLLVFC
;
A
#
# COMPACT_ATOMS: atom_id res chain seq x y z
N MET A 1 -1.65 -22.40 -39.11
CA MET A 1 -1.64 -21.10 -38.41
C MET A 1 -0.85 -21.28 -37.13
N SER A 2 0.42 -20.84 -37.09
CA SER A 2 1.30 -21.00 -35.93
C SER A 2 1.17 -19.78 -35.01
N ASN A 3 0.71 -20.00 -33.79
CA ASN A 3 0.69 -18.97 -32.75
C ASN A 3 2.10 -18.83 -32.18
N ASN A 4 2.79 -17.75 -32.55
CA ASN A 4 4.02 -17.32 -31.89
C ASN A 4 3.67 -16.67 -30.55
N SER A 5 3.75 -17.44 -29.47
CA SER A 5 3.76 -16.95 -28.10
C SER A 5 5.10 -16.26 -27.83
N THR A 6 5.10 -14.93 -27.74
CA THR A 6 6.25 -14.15 -27.29
C THR A 6 6.42 -14.33 -25.79
N HIS A 7 7.25 -15.29 -25.40
CA HIS A 7 7.73 -15.41 -24.01
C HIS A 7 8.54 -14.16 -23.65
N LYS A 8 8.01 -13.31 -22.77
CA LYS A 8 8.80 -12.28 -22.10
C LYS A 8 9.78 -12.99 -21.16
N MET A 9 11.07 -12.87 -21.47
CA MET A 9 12.17 -13.43 -20.70
C MET A 9 12.35 -12.54 -19.46
N PHE A 10 12.01 -13.06 -18.28
CA PHE A 10 12.31 -12.38 -17.01
C PHE A 10 13.55 -13.04 -16.37
N PRO A 11 14.55 -12.26 -15.95
CA PRO A 11 15.75 -12.81 -15.32
C PRO A 11 15.43 -13.51 -13.98
N LYS A 12 16.01 -14.68 -13.77
CA LYS A 12 16.08 -15.36 -12.46
C LYS A 12 17.31 -14.88 -11.70
N PHE A 13 17.18 -14.70 -10.39
CA PHE A 13 18.26 -14.20 -9.54
C PHE A 13 18.77 -15.28 -8.57
N PRO A 14 20.10 -15.37 -8.35
CA PRO A 14 20.70 -16.24 -7.35
C PRO A 14 20.82 -15.54 -5.97
N ASN A 15 20.76 -16.34 -4.91
CA ASN A 15 21.08 -15.92 -3.54
C ASN A 15 22.60 -15.74 -3.37
N GLY A 16 23.05 -14.58 -2.88
CA GLY A 16 24.48 -14.39 -2.57
C GLY A 16 24.87 -13.03 -1.95
N ASN A 17 25.25 -13.10 -0.68
CA ASN A 17 26.14 -12.28 0.18
C ASN A 17 26.21 -10.75 0.11
N VAL A 18 26.18 -10.21 1.34
CA VAL A 18 26.05 -8.82 1.75
C VAL A 18 27.37 -8.04 1.61
N GLY A 19 27.39 -7.11 0.67
CA GLY A 19 28.18 -5.89 0.66
C GLY A 19 27.28 -4.77 0.13
N THR A 20 27.50 -3.52 0.54
CA THR A 20 26.67 -2.32 0.27
C THR A 20 26.62 -1.88 -1.19
N HIS A 21 26.29 -2.82 -2.07
CA HIS A 21 25.83 -2.57 -3.41
C HIS A 21 24.31 -2.64 -3.38
N ILE A 22 23.64 -1.57 -3.80
CA ILE A 22 22.31 -1.68 -4.37
C ILE A 22 22.44 -2.80 -5.42
N THR A 23 21.94 -4.00 -5.13
CA THR A 23 21.89 -5.08 -6.11
C THR A 23 20.71 -4.79 -7.03
N LEU A 24 20.82 -3.65 -7.74
CA LEU A 24 20.24 -3.51 -9.05
C LEU A 24 20.84 -4.64 -9.85
N THR A 25 20.11 -5.74 -9.94
CA THR A 25 20.40 -6.83 -10.85
C THR A 25 20.01 -6.39 -12.27
N CYS A 26 20.55 -5.23 -12.64
CA CYS A 26 20.53 -4.66 -13.96
C CYS A 26 21.75 -5.27 -14.66
N PRO A 27 21.58 -5.99 -15.78
CA PRO A 27 22.71 -6.38 -16.61
C PRO A 27 23.65 -5.18 -16.81
N PRO A 28 24.98 -5.33 -16.72
CA PRO A 28 25.93 -4.23 -16.84
C PRO A 28 25.78 -3.40 -18.13
N SER A 29 25.13 -3.99 -19.14
CA SER A 29 24.82 -3.37 -20.43
C SER A 29 23.64 -2.40 -20.40
N ILE A 30 22.84 -2.36 -19.33
CA ILE A 30 21.68 -1.48 -19.24
C ILE A 30 22.06 -0.22 -18.46
N ASN A 31 22.07 0.91 -19.16
CA ASN A 31 22.20 2.23 -18.57
C ASN A 31 20.88 2.63 -17.92
N LEU A 32 20.91 2.87 -16.60
CA LEU A 32 19.71 3.26 -15.83
C LEU A 32 19.04 4.50 -16.40
N LYS A 33 19.81 5.50 -16.86
CA LYS A 33 19.25 6.74 -17.43
C LYS A 33 18.36 6.47 -18.65
N ASP A 34 18.70 5.44 -19.42
CA ASP A 34 17.98 5.08 -20.65
C ASP A 34 16.70 4.29 -20.34
N ILE A 35 16.55 3.71 -19.14
CA ILE A 35 15.34 2.97 -18.76
C ILE A 35 14.44 3.76 -17.81
N CYS A 36 14.99 4.67 -16.98
CA CYS A 36 14.21 5.38 -15.97
C CYS A 36 13.01 6.14 -16.55
N HIS A 37 13.20 6.80 -17.69
CA HIS A 37 12.12 7.50 -18.37
C HIS A 37 11.05 6.57 -18.96
N LEU A 38 11.34 5.28 -19.13
CA LEU A 38 10.38 4.27 -19.60
C LEU A 38 9.71 3.53 -18.43
N THR A 39 10.22 3.69 -17.21
CA THR A 39 9.73 3.00 -16.02
C THR A 39 8.33 3.50 -15.65
N GLN A 40 7.38 2.57 -15.59
CA GLN A 40 5.99 2.82 -15.17
C GLN A 40 5.69 2.29 -13.75
N HIS A 41 6.52 1.37 -13.27
CA HIS A 41 6.35 0.70 -11.98
C HIS A 41 7.67 0.79 -11.23
N LEU A 42 7.65 1.37 -10.05
CA LEU A 42 8.79 1.42 -9.15
C LEU A 42 8.36 0.91 -7.78
N ILE A 43 9.12 -0.04 -7.27
CA ILE A 43 8.94 -0.62 -5.95
C ILE A 43 10.27 -0.45 -5.24
N VAL A 44 10.25 0.21 -4.08
CA VAL A 44 11.43 0.49 -3.26
C VAL A 44 11.15 0.02 -1.85
N ASP A 45 12.00 -0.85 -1.35
CA ASP A 45 12.05 -1.22 0.07
C ASP A 45 13.43 -0.79 0.59
N ASN A 46 13.42 0.15 1.54
CA ASN A 46 14.64 0.63 2.16
C ASN A 46 14.93 -0.16 3.44
N SER A 47 15.26 -1.44 3.27
CA SER A 47 15.71 -2.28 4.38
C SER A 47 17.21 -2.12 4.72
N SER A 48 17.86 -1.03 4.26
CA SER A 48 19.19 -0.47 4.69
C SER A 48 20.07 0.08 3.55
N ILE A 49 19.69 -0.09 2.29
CA ILE A 49 20.63 0.07 1.16
C ILE A 49 20.46 1.41 0.41
N ILE A 50 19.27 2.02 0.40
CA ILE A 50 18.97 3.20 -0.42
C ILE A 50 18.69 4.41 0.47
N THR A 51 19.52 5.43 0.40
CA THR A 51 19.26 6.69 1.13
C THR A 51 18.09 7.45 0.51
N HIS A 52 17.39 8.28 1.30
CA HIS A 52 16.28 9.11 0.80
C HIS A 52 16.72 10.06 -0.32
N THR A 53 17.97 10.52 -0.31
CA THR A 53 18.56 11.33 -1.40
C THR A 53 18.66 10.53 -2.70
N VAL A 54 19.21 9.32 -2.66
CA VAL A 54 19.34 8.46 -3.85
C VAL A 54 17.96 8.08 -4.38
N LEU A 55 17.00 7.80 -3.49
CA LEU A 55 15.61 7.57 -3.89
C LEU A 55 14.99 8.79 -4.57
N SER A 56 15.22 9.99 -4.03
CA SER A 56 14.72 11.23 -4.63
C SER A 56 15.29 11.46 -6.03
N GLU A 57 16.59 11.27 -6.21
CA GLU A 57 17.25 11.35 -7.51
C GLU A 57 16.67 10.31 -8.50
N LEU A 58 16.44 9.08 -8.03
CA LEU A 58 15.82 8.05 -8.86
C LEU A 58 14.40 8.44 -9.29
N LEU A 59 13.56 8.92 -8.36
CA LEU A 59 12.20 9.37 -8.64
C LEU A 59 12.17 10.52 -9.64
N ASP A 60 13.09 11.49 -9.52
CA ASP A 60 13.23 12.62 -10.44
C ASP A 60 13.61 12.18 -11.87
N THR A 61 14.26 11.01 -12.02
CA THR A 61 14.57 10.42 -13.34
C THR A 61 13.44 9.56 -13.93
N CYS A 62 12.39 9.27 -13.15
CA CYS A 62 11.28 8.39 -13.54
C CYS A 62 9.94 9.15 -13.64
N PRO A 63 9.76 10.11 -14.56
CA PRO A 63 8.56 10.95 -14.60
C PRO A 63 7.28 10.20 -15.02
N ASN A 64 7.41 9.03 -15.65
CA ASN A 64 6.30 8.24 -16.20
C ASN A 64 5.76 7.17 -15.24
N LEU A 65 6.11 7.26 -13.95
CA LEU A 65 5.60 6.33 -12.95
C LEU A 65 4.08 6.43 -12.82
N THR A 66 3.45 5.26 -12.93
CA THR A 66 2.01 5.07 -12.71
C THR A 66 1.75 4.29 -11.43
N ASN A 67 2.74 3.51 -10.96
CA ASN A 67 2.67 2.73 -9.74
C ASN A 67 3.96 2.94 -8.94
N LEU A 68 3.81 3.40 -7.70
CA LEU A 68 4.91 3.61 -6.78
C LEU A 68 4.60 2.94 -5.43
N ALA A 69 5.51 2.11 -4.97
CA ALA A 69 5.51 1.59 -3.61
C ALA A 69 6.82 1.95 -2.93
N CYS A 70 6.75 2.62 -1.77
CA CYS A 70 7.88 2.98 -0.93
C CYS A 70 7.68 2.41 0.48
N TRP A 71 8.41 1.33 0.79
CA TRP A 71 8.32 0.53 2.02
C TRP A 71 9.65 0.51 2.79
N GLY A 72 9.64 -0.12 3.97
CA GLY A 72 10.81 -0.24 4.84
C GLY A 72 11.07 1.07 5.58
N ASP A 73 12.34 1.45 5.78
CA ASP A 73 12.71 2.66 6.54
C ASP A 73 12.62 3.95 5.70
N ILE A 74 11.80 3.95 4.64
CA ILE A 74 11.55 5.17 3.86
C ILE A 74 10.68 6.08 4.71
N ILE A 75 11.10 7.33 4.80
CA ILE A 75 10.40 8.38 5.51
C ILE A 75 9.76 9.26 4.43
N PRO A 76 8.42 9.19 4.24
CA PRO A 76 7.77 9.81 3.09
C PRO A 76 8.05 11.31 2.95
N HIS A 77 8.16 12.05 4.06
CA HIS A 77 8.38 13.49 4.01
C HIS A 77 9.71 13.89 3.36
N LEU A 78 10.76 13.06 3.48
CA LEU A 78 12.06 13.33 2.90
C LEU A 78 12.09 13.16 1.37
N VAL A 79 11.17 12.35 0.83
CA VAL A 79 11.10 12.03 -0.61
C VAL A 79 9.88 12.63 -1.30
N TRP A 80 8.97 13.23 -0.54
CA TRP A 80 7.73 13.82 -1.04
C TRP A 80 7.93 14.87 -2.13
N PRO A 81 8.92 15.78 -2.05
CA PRO A 81 9.16 16.75 -3.13
C PRO A 81 9.36 16.10 -4.50
N SER A 82 9.91 14.88 -4.55
CA SER A 82 10.10 14.11 -5.78
C SER A 82 8.84 13.34 -6.16
N ILE A 83 8.17 12.70 -5.18
CA ILE A 83 6.89 11.98 -5.41
C ILE A 83 5.82 12.93 -5.97
N SER A 84 5.69 14.13 -5.42
CA SER A 84 4.71 15.13 -5.84
C SER A 84 4.86 15.61 -7.30
N LYS A 85 6.00 15.38 -7.94
CA LYS A 85 6.20 15.70 -9.37
C LYS A 85 5.61 14.63 -10.31
N LEU A 86 5.24 13.46 -9.80
CA LEU A 86 4.79 12.30 -10.59
C LEU A 86 3.33 12.46 -11.07
N THR A 87 3.13 13.26 -12.11
CA THR A 87 1.78 13.61 -12.61
C THR A 87 0.94 12.43 -13.13
N HIS A 88 1.56 11.29 -13.45
CA HIS A 88 0.89 10.10 -13.98
C HIS A 88 0.58 9.03 -12.93
N LEU A 89 0.88 9.30 -11.66
CA LEU A 89 0.74 8.32 -10.60
C LEU A 89 -0.74 7.94 -10.38
N ARG A 90 -1.01 6.64 -10.35
CA ARG A 90 -2.37 6.07 -10.16
C ARG A 90 -2.47 5.14 -8.97
N ARG A 91 -1.35 4.52 -8.59
CA ARG A 91 -1.23 3.68 -7.41
C ARG A 91 -0.06 4.14 -6.56
N LEU A 92 -0.33 4.42 -5.30
CA LEU A 92 0.66 4.87 -4.32
C LEU A 92 0.56 3.99 -3.09
N SER A 93 1.70 3.48 -2.65
CA SER A 93 1.85 2.69 -1.43
C SER A 93 3.00 3.28 -0.61
N LEU A 94 2.72 3.64 0.65
CA LEU A 94 3.65 4.33 1.54
C LEU A 94 3.67 3.68 2.93
N ALA A 95 4.87 3.43 3.42
CA ALA A 95 5.13 3.09 4.82
C ALA A 95 5.45 4.32 5.68
N ASN A 96 5.42 4.14 7.00
CA ASN A 96 5.87 5.12 8.00
C ASN A 96 5.24 6.51 7.87
N THR A 97 3.95 6.58 7.54
CA THR A 97 3.30 7.89 7.30
C THR A 97 3.11 8.73 8.56
N GLU A 98 3.36 8.18 9.75
CA GLU A 98 3.09 8.81 11.04
C GLU A 98 4.35 9.23 11.83
N GLN A 99 5.55 8.91 11.34
CA GLN A 99 6.79 9.06 12.12
C GLN A 99 7.23 10.51 12.41
N HIS A 100 6.50 11.55 11.97
CA HIS A 100 6.85 12.93 12.30
C HIS A 100 5.99 13.48 13.46
N PRO A 101 6.52 13.52 14.71
CA PRO A 101 5.80 14.14 15.81
C PRO A 101 5.52 15.61 15.50
N GLY A 102 4.24 15.99 15.55
CA GLY A 102 3.78 17.37 15.33
C GLY A 102 3.32 17.71 13.91
N ASP A 103 3.32 16.76 12.96
CA ASP A 103 2.83 16.98 11.60
C ASP A 103 1.82 15.89 11.17
N SER A 104 0.74 15.75 11.94
CA SER A 104 -0.37 14.84 11.60
C SER A 104 -1.01 15.16 10.25
N ASP A 105 -0.88 16.41 9.81
CA ASP A 105 -1.46 16.93 8.58
C ASP A 105 -0.52 16.78 7.38
N PHE A 106 0.70 16.26 7.59
CA PHE A 106 1.68 16.08 6.52
C PHE A 106 1.05 15.34 5.35
N LEU A 107 0.59 14.11 5.58
CA LEU A 107 0.09 13.27 4.49
C LEU A 107 -1.15 13.88 3.83
N SER A 108 -2.08 14.43 4.60
CA SER A 108 -3.34 14.97 4.06
C SER A 108 -3.08 16.18 3.16
N ALA A 109 -2.36 17.19 3.65
CA ALA A 109 -2.09 18.42 2.88
C ALA A 109 -1.23 18.13 1.64
N HIS A 110 -0.22 17.28 1.79
CA HIS A 110 0.70 16.97 0.72
C HIS A 110 0.06 16.08 -0.35
N LEU A 111 -0.67 15.03 0.03
CA LEU A 111 -1.35 14.16 -0.91
C LEU A 111 -2.41 14.92 -1.72
N LEU A 112 -3.20 15.78 -1.06
CA LEU A 112 -4.26 16.54 -1.75
C LEU A 112 -3.71 17.61 -2.70
N SER A 113 -2.55 18.20 -2.38
CA SER A 113 -1.91 19.21 -3.23
C SER A 113 -1.13 18.62 -4.41
N ALA A 114 -0.84 17.32 -4.41
CA ALA A 114 -0.12 16.67 -5.49
C ALA A 114 -0.94 16.66 -6.81
N PRO A 115 -0.33 16.89 -7.99
CA PRO A 115 -1.02 16.88 -9.28
C PRO A 115 -1.74 15.56 -9.61
N PHE A 116 -1.24 14.43 -9.08
CA PHE A 116 -1.81 13.11 -9.31
C PHE A 116 -3.02 12.80 -8.40
N SER A 117 -3.31 13.62 -7.38
CA SER A 117 -4.34 13.35 -6.37
C SER A 117 -5.71 13.07 -6.97
N SER A 118 -6.08 13.84 -8.00
CA SER A 118 -7.34 13.71 -8.73
C SER A 118 -7.47 12.42 -9.55
N HIS A 119 -6.37 11.73 -9.86
CA HIS A 119 -6.34 10.50 -10.66
C HIS A 119 -5.88 9.27 -9.86
N LEU A 120 -5.58 9.45 -8.58
CA LEU A 120 -5.15 8.37 -7.71
C LEU A 120 -6.31 7.39 -7.50
N THR A 121 -6.08 6.13 -7.88
CA THR A 121 -7.11 5.08 -7.85
C THR A 121 -6.90 4.06 -6.75
N HIS A 122 -5.64 3.82 -6.37
CA HIS A 122 -5.25 2.88 -5.32
C HIS A 122 -4.33 3.62 -4.34
N LEU A 123 -4.64 3.52 -3.06
CA LEU A 123 -3.85 4.07 -1.97
C LEU A 123 -3.64 2.98 -0.93
N GLU A 124 -2.38 2.75 -0.57
CA GLU A 124 -1.99 1.85 0.50
C GLU A 124 -1.13 2.62 1.50
N LEU A 125 -1.50 2.53 2.77
CA LEU A 125 -0.85 3.24 3.88
C LEU A 125 -0.51 2.23 4.96
N GLU A 126 0.77 2.11 5.30
CA GLU A 126 1.20 1.47 6.54
C GLU A 126 1.28 2.51 7.65
N LEU A 127 0.39 2.33 8.62
CA LEU A 127 0.27 3.14 9.82
C LEU A 127 1.06 2.46 10.94
N VAL A 128 2.10 3.15 11.41
CA VAL A 128 2.98 2.63 12.46
C VAL A 128 2.42 3.03 13.81
N ASN A 129 2.09 2.05 14.65
CA ASN A 129 1.68 2.35 16.02
C ASN A 129 2.86 2.96 16.79
N PRO A 130 2.64 4.02 17.59
CA PRO A 130 3.65 4.47 18.53
C PRO A 130 4.02 3.30 19.44
N SER A 131 5.31 2.99 19.53
CA SER A 131 5.83 1.83 20.28
C SER A 131 5.28 1.81 21.72
N GLU A 132 4.89 0.63 22.22
CA GLU A 132 4.37 0.44 23.59
C GLU A 132 5.29 0.98 24.68
N ASP A 133 6.60 1.02 24.40
CA ASP A 133 7.63 1.54 25.31
C ASP A 133 7.51 3.05 25.54
N SER A 134 6.80 3.76 24.67
CA SER A 134 6.47 5.17 24.90
C SER A 134 5.23 5.24 25.79
N HIS A 135 5.45 5.39 27.11
CA HIS A 135 4.40 5.65 28.10
C HIS A 135 3.51 6.88 27.83
N SER A 136 3.69 7.56 26.70
CA SER A 136 2.72 8.51 26.15
C SER A 136 1.64 7.74 25.41
N HIS A 137 0.47 7.59 26.03
CA HIS A 137 -0.79 7.17 25.40
C HIS A 137 -1.30 8.16 24.33
N SER A 138 -0.42 8.75 23.54
CA SER A 138 -0.80 9.57 22.39
C SER A 138 -1.36 8.63 21.34
N ALA A 139 -2.69 8.48 21.33
CA ALA A 139 -3.41 7.80 20.27
C ALA A 139 -2.91 8.29 18.90
N CYS A 140 -2.78 7.36 17.95
CA CYS A 140 -2.55 7.67 16.54
C CYS A 140 -3.54 8.79 16.12
N GLN A 141 -3.01 9.98 15.83
CA GLN A 141 -3.82 11.15 15.42
C GLN A 141 -4.01 11.18 13.91
N TRP A 142 -4.03 10.03 13.25
CA TRP A 142 -4.29 9.99 11.82
C TRP A 142 -5.72 10.45 11.53
N ASP A 143 -5.85 11.49 10.70
CA ASP A 143 -7.16 11.96 10.24
C ASP A 143 -7.49 11.34 8.87
N PRO A 144 -8.41 10.36 8.79
CA PRO A 144 -8.81 9.78 7.51
C PRO A 144 -9.62 10.74 6.62
N SER A 145 -10.05 11.92 7.10
CA SER A 145 -11.03 12.78 6.39
C SER A 145 -10.54 13.26 5.01
N PHE A 146 -9.23 13.32 4.77
CA PHE A 146 -8.70 13.67 3.44
C PHE A 146 -9.12 12.67 2.35
N LEU A 147 -9.45 11.42 2.71
CA LEU A 147 -9.89 10.40 1.76
C LEU A 147 -11.15 10.82 0.99
N ILE A 148 -12.02 11.63 1.62
CA ILE A 148 -13.24 12.18 1.00
C ILE A 148 -12.88 13.09 -0.19
N SER A 149 -11.70 13.72 -0.14
CA SER A 149 -11.22 14.64 -1.17
C SER A 149 -10.44 13.95 -2.30
N LEU A 150 -10.41 12.61 -2.35
CA LEU A 150 -9.78 11.84 -3.41
C LEU A 150 -10.86 11.27 -4.37
N PRO A 151 -11.29 12.03 -5.39
CA PRO A 151 -12.48 11.70 -6.17
C PRO A 151 -12.33 10.42 -6.99
N SER A 152 -11.12 10.02 -7.35
CA SER A 152 -10.86 8.81 -8.16
C SER A 152 -10.50 7.58 -7.33
N LEU A 153 -10.48 7.69 -6.00
CA LEU A 153 -10.05 6.59 -5.14
C LEU A 153 -11.07 5.45 -5.19
N THR A 154 -10.61 4.28 -5.61
CA THR A 154 -11.43 3.07 -5.74
C THR A 154 -10.99 1.95 -4.80
N HIS A 155 -9.71 1.96 -4.42
CA HIS A 155 -9.07 0.92 -3.63
C HIS A 155 -8.25 1.58 -2.52
N LEU A 156 -8.53 1.20 -1.27
CA LEU A 156 -7.81 1.68 -0.09
C LEU A 156 -7.32 0.49 0.72
N THR A 157 -6.05 0.49 1.10
CA THR A 157 -5.47 -0.45 2.05
C THR A 157 -4.92 0.34 3.21
N ILE A 158 -5.31 -0.07 4.42
CA ILE A 158 -4.67 0.37 5.65
C ILE A 158 -4.00 -0.85 6.25
N TYR A 159 -2.69 -0.74 6.46
CA TYR A 159 -1.88 -1.76 7.08
C TYR A 159 -1.49 -1.29 8.47
N PHE A 160 -1.80 -2.10 9.48
CA PHE A 160 -1.29 -1.89 10.83
C PHE A 160 -0.23 -2.94 11.14
N SER A 161 0.95 -2.52 11.57
CA SER A 161 2.01 -3.45 11.95
C SER A 161 1.61 -4.32 13.16
N TYR A 162 0.70 -3.82 14.02
CA TYR A 162 0.15 -4.48 15.21
C TYR A 162 -1.31 -4.05 15.42
N ALA A 163 -2.13 -4.79 16.19
CA ALA A 163 -3.45 -4.31 16.56
C ALA A 163 -3.38 -2.93 17.23
N ASN A 164 -4.25 -2.00 16.79
CA ASN A 164 -4.34 -0.67 17.36
C ASN A 164 -5.73 -0.47 17.99
N PRO A 165 -5.88 -0.76 19.29
CA PRO A 165 -7.15 -0.54 20.00
C PRO A 165 -7.49 0.94 20.20
N ALA A 166 -6.52 1.84 20.08
CA ALA A 166 -6.75 3.28 20.22
C ALA A 166 -7.20 3.94 18.90
N PHE A 167 -7.20 3.19 17.79
CA PHE A 167 -7.61 3.71 16.49
C PHE A 167 -9.13 3.89 16.41
N ASP A 168 -9.58 5.06 15.93
CA ASP A 168 -11.02 5.37 15.83
C ASP A 168 -11.64 4.74 14.56
N TYR A 169 -11.91 3.44 14.63
CA TYR A 169 -12.56 2.68 13.53
C TYR A 169 -13.95 3.22 13.19
N LYS A 170 -14.66 3.78 14.17
CA LYS A 170 -15.98 4.38 13.95
C LYS A 170 -15.89 5.62 13.08
N ARG A 171 -14.94 6.52 13.36
CA ARG A 171 -14.65 7.69 12.50
C ARG A 171 -14.21 7.25 11.12
N LEU A 172 -13.34 6.23 11.02
CA LEU A 172 -12.96 5.67 9.72
C LEU A 172 -14.19 5.21 8.93
N GLY A 173 -15.09 4.43 9.54
CA GLY A 173 -16.34 4.00 8.90
C GLY A 173 -17.20 5.16 8.38
N ASN A 174 -17.34 6.23 9.18
CA ASN A 174 -18.07 7.44 8.77
C ASN A 174 -17.42 8.16 7.58
N VAL A 175 -16.08 8.15 7.51
CA VAL A 175 -15.33 8.71 6.38
C VAL A 175 -15.50 7.84 5.14
N LEU A 176 -15.34 6.52 5.26
CA LEU A 176 -15.49 5.59 4.13
C LEU A 176 -16.89 5.67 3.52
N ALA A 177 -17.92 5.84 4.33
CA ALA A 177 -19.30 6.03 3.86
C ALA A 177 -19.46 7.28 2.97
N GLN A 178 -18.60 8.29 3.14
CA GLN A 178 -18.57 9.51 2.33
C GLN A 178 -17.69 9.41 1.07
N CYS A 179 -17.06 8.25 0.83
CA CYS A 179 -16.26 7.97 -0.36
C CYS A 179 -17.10 7.13 -1.37
N PRO A 180 -17.91 7.76 -2.26
CA PRO A 180 -18.85 7.04 -3.11
C PRO A 180 -18.17 6.15 -4.17
N ASN A 181 -16.95 6.50 -4.57
CA ASN A 181 -16.21 5.77 -5.61
C ASN A 181 -15.36 4.64 -5.02
N LEU A 182 -15.21 4.58 -3.69
CA LEU A 182 -14.48 3.50 -3.05
C LEU A 182 -15.24 2.19 -3.25
N ARG A 183 -14.55 1.21 -3.83
CA ARG A 183 -15.08 -0.12 -4.19
C ARG A 183 -14.59 -1.20 -3.25
N VAL A 184 -13.32 -1.10 -2.84
CA VAL A 184 -12.64 -2.06 -1.97
C VAL A 184 -11.89 -1.31 -0.89
N PHE A 185 -12.08 -1.76 0.35
CA PHE A 185 -11.29 -1.36 1.50
C PHE A 185 -10.63 -2.62 2.08
N ILE A 186 -9.31 -2.67 2.12
CA ILE A 186 -8.57 -3.72 2.79
C ILE A 186 -8.06 -3.16 4.11
N LEU A 187 -8.33 -3.87 5.18
CA LEU A 187 -7.68 -3.63 6.46
C LEU A 187 -6.78 -4.83 6.73
N CYS A 188 -5.46 -4.60 6.63
CA CYS A 188 -4.47 -5.61 6.97
C CYS A 188 -4.20 -5.52 8.48
N SER A 189 -4.40 -6.65 9.16
CA SER A 189 -4.17 -6.82 10.59
C SER A 189 -3.52 -8.19 10.81
N PRO A 190 -2.62 -8.35 11.79
CA PRO A 190 -2.04 -9.66 12.07
C PRO A 190 -3.14 -10.68 12.38
N ALA A 191 -3.17 -11.77 11.62
CA ALA A 191 -4.17 -12.81 11.76
C ALA A 191 -4.09 -13.42 13.15
N GLN A 192 -5.26 -13.61 13.74
CA GLN A 192 -5.42 -14.23 15.06
C GLN A 192 -4.86 -13.39 16.20
N ASP A 193 -4.68 -12.08 16.01
CA ASP A 193 -4.42 -11.19 17.13
C ASP A 193 -5.65 -11.21 18.07
N PRO A 194 -5.56 -11.84 19.26
CA PRO A 194 -6.67 -11.90 20.20
C PRO A 194 -7.08 -10.51 20.69
N ASP A 195 -6.22 -9.51 20.50
CA ASP A 195 -6.42 -8.12 20.89
C ASP A 195 -7.01 -7.28 19.74
N THR A 196 -7.47 -7.92 18.65
CA THR A 196 -8.23 -7.23 17.60
C THR A 196 -9.49 -6.58 18.21
N PRO A 197 -9.64 -5.25 18.15
CA PRO A 197 -10.75 -4.55 18.80
C PRO A 197 -12.12 -4.94 18.24
N GLU A 198 -13.15 -5.00 19.09
CA GLU A 198 -14.54 -5.27 18.69
C GLU A 198 -15.01 -4.29 17.61
N ASP A 199 -14.60 -3.03 17.69
CA ASP A 199 -14.90 -1.98 16.70
C ASP A 199 -14.43 -2.33 15.27
N VAL A 200 -13.38 -3.16 15.11
CA VAL A 200 -12.94 -3.66 13.80
C VAL A 200 -13.99 -4.59 13.20
N TYR A 201 -14.55 -5.47 14.03
CA TYR A 201 -15.58 -6.42 13.63
C TYR A 201 -16.89 -5.71 13.31
N ASP A 202 -17.25 -4.69 14.09
CA ASP A 202 -18.41 -3.82 13.84
C ASP A 202 -18.25 -3.04 12.53
N LEU A 203 -17.06 -2.50 12.27
CA LEU A 203 -16.76 -1.85 10.99
C LEU A 203 -16.85 -2.85 9.84
N TYR A 204 -16.25 -4.03 9.97
CA TYR A 204 -16.35 -5.08 8.96
C TYR A 204 -17.81 -5.47 8.69
N ALA A 205 -18.64 -5.53 9.74
CA ALA A 205 -20.05 -5.89 9.62
C ALA A 205 -20.86 -4.87 8.82
N THR A 206 -20.60 -3.59 9.05
CA THR A 206 -21.35 -2.47 8.48
C THR A 206 -20.81 -2.02 7.13
N GLU A 207 -19.50 -2.13 6.90
CA GLU A 207 -18.83 -1.77 5.65
C GLU A 207 -18.67 -2.98 4.72
N HIS A 208 -19.64 -3.16 3.83
CA HIS A 208 -19.67 -4.28 2.88
C HIS A 208 -18.52 -4.27 1.85
N ARG A 209 -17.82 -3.15 1.69
CA ARG A 209 -16.62 -3.02 0.84
C ARG A 209 -15.34 -3.44 1.55
N MET A 210 -15.41 -3.68 2.85
CA MET A 210 -14.26 -4.05 3.66
C MET A 210 -13.88 -5.52 3.49
N VAL A 211 -12.59 -5.79 3.49
CA VAL A 211 -12.00 -7.13 3.57
C VAL A 211 -10.91 -7.09 4.65
N LEU A 212 -11.03 -8.00 5.61
CA LEU A 212 -9.98 -8.23 6.60
C LEU A 212 -8.98 -9.22 6.02
N VAL A 213 -7.71 -8.83 5.99
CA VAL A 213 -6.63 -9.62 5.39
C VAL A 213 -5.49 -9.73 6.40
N ASP A 214 -4.84 -10.89 6.43
CA ASP A 214 -3.63 -11.07 7.24
C ASP A 214 -2.47 -10.24 6.68
N ASN A 215 -1.64 -9.69 7.55
CA ASN A 215 -0.46 -8.93 7.16
C ASN A 215 0.47 -9.71 6.20
N SER A 216 0.57 -11.04 6.33
CA SER A 216 1.41 -11.85 5.43
C SER A 216 0.94 -11.86 3.98
N LEU A 217 -0.31 -11.49 3.71
CA LEU A 217 -0.88 -11.41 2.36
C LEU A 217 -0.71 -10.01 1.74
N CYS A 218 -0.38 -9.01 2.55
CA CYS A 218 -0.17 -7.61 2.14
C CYS A 218 1.32 -7.23 2.13
N ASP A 219 2.26 -8.17 2.02
CA ASP A 219 3.70 -7.90 2.17
C ASP A 219 4.36 -7.30 0.91
N PHE A 220 5.57 -6.77 1.01
CA PHE A 220 6.34 -6.29 -0.15
C PHE A 220 6.41 -7.29 -1.33
N THR A 221 6.38 -8.60 -1.05
CA THR A 221 6.44 -9.63 -2.09
C THR A 221 5.20 -9.62 -2.98
N HIS A 222 4.05 -9.15 -2.49
CA HIS A 222 2.83 -9.02 -3.29
C HIS A 222 3.02 -8.01 -4.45
N TRP A 223 3.62 -6.85 -4.18
CA TRP A 223 3.94 -5.84 -5.19
C TRP A 223 4.87 -6.41 -6.27
N VAL A 224 5.91 -7.15 -5.86
CA VAL A 224 6.87 -7.77 -6.78
C VAL A 224 6.19 -8.84 -7.67
N ARG A 225 5.28 -9.64 -7.10
CA ARG A 225 4.51 -10.65 -7.87
C ARG A 225 3.61 -9.97 -8.91
N CYS A 226 2.92 -8.90 -8.53
CA CYS A 226 2.05 -8.13 -9.42
C CYS A 226 2.85 -7.50 -10.58
N ALA A 227 4.00 -6.89 -10.28
CA ALA A 227 4.86 -6.27 -11.30
C ALA A 227 5.40 -7.28 -12.33
N ARG A 228 5.56 -8.55 -11.95
CA ARG A 228 6.02 -9.63 -12.85
C ARG A 228 4.91 -10.22 -13.72
N GLY A 229 3.67 -9.76 -13.57
CA GLY A 229 2.52 -10.36 -14.25
C GLY A 229 2.33 -11.83 -13.88
N GLY A 230 2.76 -12.24 -12.68
CA GLY A 230 2.56 -13.61 -12.21
C GLY A 230 1.07 -13.89 -12.07
N ASN A 231 0.66 -15.14 -12.31
CA ASN A 231 -0.71 -15.62 -12.08
C ASN A 231 -1.13 -15.64 -10.59
N GLY A 232 -0.36 -15.02 -9.70
CA GLY A 232 -0.73 -14.85 -8.30
C GLY A 232 -1.85 -13.82 -8.21
N SER A 233 -2.91 -14.14 -7.47
CA SER A 233 -3.97 -13.17 -7.18
C SER A 233 -3.34 -11.96 -6.50
N ASP A 234 -3.40 -10.80 -7.16
CA ASP A 234 -3.21 -9.51 -6.50
C ASP A 234 -4.18 -9.46 -5.29
N ALA A 235 -3.72 -9.00 -4.13
CA ALA A 235 -4.55 -8.86 -2.94
C ALA A 235 -5.80 -8.03 -3.25
N TRP A 236 -5.67 -7.05 -4.15
CA TRP A 236 -6.80 -6.27 -4.67
C TRP A 236 -7.80 -7.11 -5.44
N ALA A 237 -7.34 -7.98 -6.34
CA ALA A 237 -8.23 -8.84 -7.13
C ALA A 237 -8.97 -9.85 -6.24
N TYR A 238 -8.29 -10.37 -5.22
CA TYR A 238 -8.92 -11.21 -4.20
C TYR A 238 -9.97 -10.43 -3.41
N ALA A 239 -9.63 -9.23 -2.92
CA ALA A 239 -10.54 -8.39 -2.17
C ALA A 239 -11.77 -7.97 -3.00
N GLU A 240 -11.60 -7.66 -4.28
CA GLU A 240 -12.72 -7.41 -5.21
C GLU A 240 -13.69 -8.60 -5.26
N GLN A 241 -13.19 -9.84 -5.33
CA GLN A 241 -14.01 -11.05 -5.31
C GLN A 241 -14.77 -11.21 -4.00
N VAL A 242 -14.10 -11.00 -2.86
CA VAL A 242 -14.74 -11.06 -1.54
C VAL A 242 -15.86 -10.02 -1.44
N VAL A 243 -15.60 -8.77 -1.84
CA VAL A 243 -16.61 -7.70 -1.85
C VAL A 243 -17.79 -8.06 -2.76
N MET A 244 -17.54 -8.62 -3.94
CA MET A 244 -18.60 -9.07 -4.85
C MET A 244 -19.47 -10.16 -4.22
N MET A 245 -18.86 -11.15 -3.58
CA MET A 245 -19.58 -12.24 -2.89
C MET A 245 -20.38 -11.71 -1.68
N ARG A 246 -19.83 -10.77 -0.91
CA ARG A 246 -20.55 -10.11 0.20
C ARG A 246 -21.77 -9.33 -0.29
N LYS A 247 -21.62 -8.56 -1.38
CA LYS A 247 -22.74 -7.83 -2.03
C LYS A 247 -23.83 -8.78 -2.54
N GLY A 248 -23.46 -9.97 -2.98
CA GLY A 248 -24.40 -11.02 -3.39
C GLY A 248 -25.06 -11.78 -2.25
N SER A 249 -24.71 -11.50 -0.99
CA SER A 249 -25.12 -12.29 0.18
C SER A 249 -24.76 -13.78 0.09
N TRP A 250 -23.66 -14.10 -0.59
CA TRP A 250 -23.17 -15.49 -0.73
C TRP A 250 -22.63 -16.03 0.60
N PHE A 251 -22.28 -15.14 1.52
CA PHE A 251 -21.87 -15.47 2.88
C PHE A 251 -22.98 -15.08 3.86
N SER A 252 -23.46 -16.03 4.66
CA SER A 252 -24.23 -15.71 5.86
C SER A 252 -23.26 -15.21 6.93
N PHE A 253 -23.60 -14.06 7.55
CA PHE A 253 -22.73 -13.29 8.45
C PHE A 253 -22.00 -14.12 9.53
N PHE A 254 -22.63 -15.20 10.00
CA PHE A 254 -22.12 -16.05 11.08
C PHE A 254 -21.21 -17.21 10.64
N ALA A 255 -21.13 -17.52 9.35
CA ALA A 255 -20.39 -18.72 8.90
C ALA A 255 -18.91 -18.46 8.57
N PHE A 256 -18.44 -17.20 8.55
CA PHE A 256 -17.16 -16.85 7.93
C PHE A 256 -16.30 -15.79 8.66
N MET A 257 -16.47 -15.65 9.98
CA MET A 257 -15.46 -15.01 10.83
C MET A 257 -14.87 -16.11 11.72
N PRO A 258 -13.61 -16.58 11.59
CA PRO A 258 -12.44 -16.08 10.87
C PRO A 258 -11.84 -17.15 9.89
N LEU A 259 -10.64 -16.92 9.34
CA LEU A 259 -9.82 -17.87 8.53
C LEU A 259 -10.17 -18.02 7.04
N LEU A 260 -9.77 -17.03 6.24
CA LEU A 260 -9.19 -17.33 4.92
C LEU A 260 -7.68 -17.08 4.99
N VAL A 261 -7.01 -17.89 5.80
CA VAL A 261 -5.53 -18.01 5.89
C VAL A 261 -5.03 -19.14 4.95
N PHE A 262 -5.89 -19.79 4.18
CA PHE A 262 -5.50 -20.90 3.32
C PHE A 262 -5.61 -20.55 1.84
N CYS A 263 -4.51 -20.04 1.29
CA CYS A 263 -4.06 -20.28 -0.09
C CYS A 263 -2.54 -20.28 -0.11
#